data_AF-A0A9D4D7P1-F1
#
_entry.id   AF-A0A9D4D7P1-F1
#
_cell.length_a   1.000
_cell.length_b   1.000
_cell.length_c   1.000
_cell.angle_alpha   90.00
_cell.angle_beta   90.00
_cell.angle_gamma   90.00
#
_symmetry.space_group_name_H-M   'P 1'
#
loop_
_entity.id
_entity.type
_entity.pdbx_description
1 polymer ?
#
loop_
_entity_poly.entity_id
_entity_poly.type
_entity_poly.pdbx_seq_one_letter_code
_entity_poly.pdbx_strand_id
1 'polypeptide(L)'
;MHHKIDCNRELVALGDKDFKIGHCILNETISCTKLSAAVVVILSDNFCNSSYCLQEFDIAFRVGKPIVLMLKGGVDIKNAPQAIKELFYTYVRIVWRLNDYGEYELLTSWINVCNSILELGGNNIVK
;
A
#
# COMPACT_ATOMS: atom_id res chain seq x y z
N MET A 1 -27.79 -7.78 -4.83
CA MET A 1 -27.74 -7.40 -3.40
C MET A 1 -26.43 -6.65 -3.18
N HIS A 2 -26.46 -5.32 -3.10
CA HIS A 2 -25.28 -4.54 -2.74
C HIS A 2 -25.24 -4.44 -1.22
N HIS A 3 -24.30 -5.15 -0.59
CA HIS A 3 -23.95 -4.84 0.80
C HIS A 3 -23.33 -3.45 0.81
N LYS A 4 -24.12 -2.44 1.19
CA LYS A 4 -23.57 -1.17 1.67
C LYS A 4 -22.78 -1.52 2.93
N ILE A 5 -21.46 -1.49 2.82
CA ILE A 5 -20.59 -1.48 3.99
C ILE A 5 -20.80 -0.12 4.63
N ASP A 6 -21.71 -0.06 5.60
CA ASP A 6 -21.89 1.10 6.47
C ASP A 6 -20.69 1.16 7.41
N CYS A 7 -19.66 1.92 7.03
CA CYS A 7 -18.47 2.10 7.83
C CYS A 7 -18.41 3.54 8.35
N ASN A 8 -18.90 3.75 9.57
CA ASN A 8 -18.59 4.91 10.42
C ASN A 8 -17.11 4.93 10.89
N ARG A 9 -16.19 4.34 10.11
CA ARG A 9 -14.76 4.26 10.42
C ARG A 9 -13.95 4.68 9.21
N GLU A 10 -12.88 5.41 9.45
CA GLU A 10 -11.86 5.65 8.43
C GLU A 10 -11.26 4.31 8.00
N LEU A 11 -11.49 3.93 6.75
CA LEU A 11 -11.01 2.66 6.17
C LEU A 11 -9.57 2.73 5.66
N VAL A 12 -9.01 3.95 5.62
CA VAL A 12 -7.65 4.22 5.19
C VAL A 12 -6.93 4.83 6.38
N ALA A 13 -5.87 4.17 6.82
CA ALA A 13 -4.96 4.73 7.79
C ALA A 13 -3.79 5.38 7.06
N LEU A 14 -3.50 6.64 7.38
CA LEU A 14 -2.37 7.40 6.89
C LEU A 14 -1.36 7.54 8.02
N GLY A 15 -0.12 7.09 7.78
CA GLY A 15 1.01 7.36 8.67
C GLY A 15 1.08 8.86 8.98
N ASP A 16 1.49 9.19 10.21
CA ASP A 16 1.58 10.54 10.78
C ASP A 16 0.26 11.23 11.13
N LYS A 17 -0.84 11.01 10.38
CA LYS A 17 -2.13 11.64 10.71
C LYS A 17 -2.90 10.90 11.80
N ASP A 18 -2.81 9.57 11.80
CA ASP A 18 -3.62 8.72 12.67
C ASP A 18 -2.84 8.23 13.90
N PHE A 19 -1.59 8.66 14.05
CA PHE A 19 -0.74 8.28 15.16
C PHE A 19 -1.12 9.03 16.43
N LYS A 20 -1.13 8.32 17.56
CA LYS A 20 -1.43 8.92 18.86
C LYS A 20 -0.32 9.86 19.29
N ILE A 21 -0.70 11.08 19.66
CA ILE A 21 0.24 12.09 20.17
C ILE A 21 0.94 11.57 21.43
N GLY A 22 2.26 11.73 21.50
CA GLY A 22 3.09 11.29 22.63
C GLY A 22 3.53 9.81 22.58
N HIS A 23 3.08 9.06 21.57
CA HIS A 23 3.52 7.69 21.34
C HIS A 23 4.73 7.61 20.40
N CYS A 24 5.49 6.53 20.52
CA CYS A 24 6.60 6.25 19.60
C CYS A 24 6.07 5.93 18.20
N ILE A 25 6.53 6.69 17.19
CA ILE A 25 6.15 6.55 15.78
C ILE A 25 6.28 5.10 15.29
N LEU A 26 7.37 4.42 15.67
CA LEU A 26 7.61 3.03 15.28
C LEU A 26 6.52 2.08 15.82
N ASN A 27 6.10 2.28 17.08
CA ASN A 27 5.07 1.44 17.69
C ASN A 27 3.68 1.70 17.08
N GLU A 28 3.38 2.96 16.76
CA GLU A 28 2.14 3.33 16.08
C GLU A 28 2.11 2.76 14.65
N THR A 29 3.23 2.83 13.93
CA THR A 29 3.40 2.22 12.60
C THR A 29 3.15 0.71 12.63
N ILE A 30 3.78 -0.01 13.57
CA ILE A 30 3.59 -1.46 13.74
C ILE A 30 2.13 -1.77 14.08
N SER A 31 1.52 -1.01 15.00
CA SER A 31 0.14 -1.23 15.44
C SER A 31 -0.85 -0.99 14.30
N CYS A 32 -0.69 0.13 13.59
CA CYS A 32 -1.48 0.47 12.40
C CYS A 32 -1.37 -0.63 11.34
N THR A 33 -0.14 -1.03 11.00
CA THR A 33 0.13 -2.11 10.04
C THR A 33 -0.55 -3.42 10.43
N LYS A 34 -0.52 -3.80 11.71
CA LYS A 34 -1.16 -5.02 12.22
C LYS A 34 -2.68 -4.97 12.12
N LEU A 35 -3.28 -3.82 12.34
CA LEU A 35 -4.73 -3.62 12.27
C LEU A 35 -5.24 -3.52 10.82
N SER A 36 -4.40 -3.05 9.90
CA SER A 36 -4.76 -2.95 8.48
C SER A 36 -4.90 -4.33 7.82
N ALA A 37 -5.83 -4.42 6.88
CA ALA A 37 -6.07 -5.63 6.10
C ALA A 37 -5.01 -5.85 5.00
N ALA A 38 -4.49 -4.76 4.44
CA ALA A 38 -3.40 -4.71 3.48
C ALA A 38 -2.67 -3.38 3.62
N VAL A 39 -1.48 -3.29 3.02
CA VAL A 39 -0.67 -2.06 2.95
C VAL A 39 -0.55 -1.65 1.49
N VAL A 40 -0.92 -0.42 1.17
CA VAL A 40 -0.72 0.17 -0.17
C VAL A 40 0.51 1.04 -0.13
N VAL A 41 1.50 0.71 -0.96
CA VAL A 41 2.76 1.46 -1.07
C VAL A 41 2.73 2.28 -2.35
N ILE A 42 2.81 3.61 -2.22
CA ILE A 42 2.96 4.50 -3.36
C ILE A 42 4.45 4.58 -3.71
N LEU A 43 4.86 3.75 -4.66
CA LEU A 43 6.24 3.64 -5.07
C LEU A 43 6.62 4.82 -5.97
N SER A 44 7.64 5.55 -5.55
CA SER A 44 8.25 6.69 -6.26
C SER A 44 9.75 6.72 -5.95
N ASP A 45 10.53 7.51 -6.68
CA ASP A 45 11.96 7.66 -6.37
C ASP A 45 12.20 8.19 -4.95
N ASN A 46 11.35 9.13 -4.50
CA ASN A 46 11.39 9.64 -3.12
C ASN A 46 11.14 8.54 -2.08
N PHE A 47 10.24 7.59 -2.38
CA PHE A 47 9.99 6.44 -1.51
C PHE A 47 11.24 5.56 -1.43
N CYS A 48 11.84 5.22 -2.57
CA CYS A 48 13.04 4.39 -2.65
C CYS A 48 14.26 5.00 -1.93
N ASN A 49 14.32 6.33 -1.84
CA ASN A 49 15.41 7.06 -1.20
C ASN A 49 15.13 7.44 0.26
N SER A 50 13.93 7.21 0.77
CA SER A 50 13.54 7.55 2.15
C SER A 50 13.78 6.37 3.09
N SER A 51 14.71 6.53 4.04
CA SER A 51 14.95 5.51 5.07
C SER A 51 13.71 5.22 5.91
N TYR A 52 12.86 6.23 6.14
CA TYR A 52 11.60 6.07 6.87
C TYR A 52 10.62 5.18 6.09
N CYS A 53 10.40 5.48 4.80
CA CYS A 53 9.52 4.69 3.94
C CYS A 53 9.99 3.24 3.82
N LEU A 54 11.30 3.02 3.72
CA LEU A 54 11.88 1.67 3.67
C LEU A 54 11.72 0.91 4.99
N GLN A 55 11.72 1.59 6.14
CA GLN A 55 11.46 0.98 7.43
C GLN A 55 9.98 0.57 7.58
N GLU A 56 9.04 1.46 7.25
CA GLU A 56 7.61 1.13 7.27
C GLU A 56 7.28 -0.05 6.34
N PHE A 57 7.92 -0.07 5.18
CA PHE A 57 7.88 -1.17 4.25
C PHE A 57 8.39 -2.50 4.84
N ASP A 58 9.58 -2.49 5.45
CA ASP A 58 10.16 -3.68 6.06
C ASP A 58 9.28 -4.20 7.21
N ILE A 59 8.64 -3.31 7.97
CA ILE A 59 7.65 -3.66 8.99
C ILE A 59 6.46 -4.40 8.35
N ALA A 60 5.86 -3.85 7.30
CA ALA A 60 4.74 -4.49 6.61
C ALA A 60 5.10 -5.87 6.06
N PHE A 61 6.29 -5.99 5.47
CA PHE A 61 6.81 -7.25 4.93
C PHE A 61 7.00 -8.29 6.05
N ARG A 62 7.65 -7.92 7.15
CA ARG A 62 7.90 -8.83 8.29
C ARG A 62 6.63 -9.24 9.03
N VAL A 63 5.63 -8.37 9.11
CA VAL A 63 4.32 -8.70 9.72
C VAL A 63 3.51 -9.63 8.80
N GLY A 64 3.93 -9.84 7.55
CA GLY A 64 3.27 -10.74 6.61
C GLY A 64 1.96 -10.17 6.07
N LYS A 65 1.83 -8.84 6.01
CA LYS A 65 0.65 -8.19 5.44
C LYS A 65 0.69 -8.25 3.92
N PRO A 66 -0.46 -8.41 3.23
CA PRO A 66 -0.53 -8.20 1.79
C PRO A 66 -0.06 -6.78 1.45
N ILE A 67 0.94 -6.67 0.58
CA ILE A 67 1.46 -5.40 0.08
C ILE A 67 1.00 -5.20 -1.35
N VAL A 68 0.34 -4.08 -1.62
CA VAL A 68 -0.07 -3.66 -2.96
C VAL A 68 0.79 -2.48 -3.38
N LEU A 69 1.51 -2.63 -4.49
CA LEU A 69 2.38 -1.57 -5.00
C LEU A 69 1.60 -0.69 -5.98
N MET A 70 1.57 0.61 -5.75
CA MET A 70 1.06 1.61 -6.69
C MET A 70 2.22 2.42 -7.25
N LEU A 71 2.47 2.30 -8.55
CA LEU A 71 3.59 3.00 -9.19
C LEU A 71 3.23 4.44 -9.54
N LYS A 72 3.94 5.40 -8.95
CA LYS A 72 3.82 6.81 -9.31
C LYS A 72 4.90 7.16 -10.34
N GLY A 73 4.56 7.03 -11.63
CA GLY A 73 5.45 7.38 -12.75
C GLY A 73 6.57 6.36 -13.01
N GLY A 74 7.56 6.77 -13.80
CA GLY A 74 8.69 5.94 -14.24
C GLY A 74 9.74 5.71 -13.15
N VAL A 75 9.37 5.00 -12.09
CA VAL A 75 10.31 4.62 -11.01
C VAL A 75 11.43 3.74 -11.58
N ASP A 76 12.67 4.10 -11.29
CA ASP A 76 13.82 3.28 -11.70
C ASP A 76 14.01 2.07 -10.77
N ILE A 77 13.23 1.02 -11.02
CA ILE A 77 13.27 -0.23 -10.27
C ILE A 77 14.67 -0.87 -10.30
N LYS A 78 15.50 -0.61 -11.33
CA LYS A 78 16.85 -1.19 -11.40
C LYS A 78 17.75 -0.68 -10.29
N ASN A 79 17.52 0.54 -9.82
CA ASN A 79 18.28 1.16 -8.73
C ASN A 79 17.55 1.12 -7.38
N ALA A 80 16.32 0.59 -7.35
CA ALA A 80 15.59 0.40 -6.10
C ALA A 80 16.28 -0.60 -5.14
N PRO A 81 16.00 -0.52 -3.84
CA PRO A 81 16.44 -1.52 -2.86
C PRO A 81 16.02 -2.94 -3.22
N GLN A 82 16.83 -3.93 -2.82
CA GLN A 82 16.62 -5.34 -3.20
C GLN A 82 15.23 -5.87 -2.81
N ALA A 83 14.75 -5.54 -1.61
CA ALA A 83 13.42 -5.96 -1.16
C ALA A 83 12.29 -5.39 -2.04
N ILE A 84 12.41 -4.14 -2.52
CA ILE A 84 11.45 -3.52 -3.44
C ILE A 84 11.50 -4.22 -4.81
N LYS A 85 12.69 -4.57 -5.31
CA LYS A 85 12.86 -5.32 -6.55
C LYS A 85 12.17 -6.68 -6.48
N GLU A 86 12.41 -7.42 -5.41
CA GLU A 86 11.79 -8.73 -5.19
C GLU A 86 10.27 -8.64 -5.20
N LEU A 87 9.70 -7.66 -4.48
CA LEU A 87 8.25 -7.47 -4.48
C LEU A 87 7.72 -7.02 -5.84
N PHE A 88 8.44 -6.16 -6.57
CA PHE A 88 7.98 -5.65 -7.86
C PHE A 88 7.69 -6.76 -8.87
N TYR A 89 8.43 -7.87 -8.79
CA TYR A 89 8.22 -9.04 -9.66
C TYR A 89 7.27 -10.09 -9.10
N THR A 90 6.90 -10.03 -7.82
CA THR A 90 6.13 -11.08 -7.14
C THR A 90 4.75 -10.64 -6.64
N TYR A 91 4.49 -9.33 -6.49
CA TYR A 91 3.26 -8.81 -5.86
C TYR A 91 2.30 -8.12 -6.82
N VAL A 92 1.08 -7.91 -6.32
CA VAL A 92 0.00 -7.20 -7.02
C VAL A 92 0.35 -5.73 -7.18
N ARG A 93 0.22 -5.22 -8.41
CA ARG A 93 0.56 -3.85 -8.78
C ARG A 93 -0.64 -3.11 -9.35
N ILE A 94 -0.76 -1.85 -8.96
CA ILE A 94 -1.65 -0.87 -9.58
C ILE A 94 -0.81 -0.07 -10.57
N VAL A 95 -1.16 -0.19 -11.85
CA VAL A 95 -0.40 0.38 -12.97
C VAL A 95 -1.20 1.52 -13.59
N TRP A 96 -0.48 2.62 -13.81
CA TRP A 96 -0.97 3.79 -14.54
C TRP A 96 -0.39 3.75 -15.96
N ARG A 97 -1.21 4.07 -16.94
CA ARG A 97 -0.83 4.20 -18.35
C ARG A 97 -0.89 5.67 -18.74
N LEU A 98 0.08 6.11 -19.53
CA LEU A 98 -0.01 7.42 -20.19
C LEU A 98 -0.97 7.30 -21.37
N ASN A 99 -2.03 8.09 -21.37
CA ASN A 99 -2.99 8.15 -22.47
C ASN A 99 -2.47 9.08 -23.60
N ASP A 100 -3.20 9.11 -24.71
CA ASP A 100 -2.83 9.91 -25.89
C ASP A 100 -2.85 11.43 -25.63
N TYR A 101 -3.47 11.86 -24.53
CA TYR A 101 -3.51 13.25 -24.06
C TYR A 101 -2.37 13.61 -23.10
N GLY A 102 -1.47 12.66 -22.80
CA GLY A 102 -0.38 12.87 -21.85
C GLY A 102 -0.80 12.81 -20.38
N GLU A 103 -1.98 12.28 -20.08
CA GLU A 103 -2.48 12.10 -18.73
C GLU A 103 -2.28 10.65 -18.26
N TYR A 104 -2.11 10.46 -16.95
CA TYR A 104 -2.01 9.13 -16.35
C TYR A 104 -3.41 8.58 -16.02
N GLU A 105 -3.81 7.52 -16.70
CA GLU A 105 -5.03 6.76 -16.42
C GLU A 105 -4.71 5.44 -15.71
N LEU A 106 -5.54 5.05 -14.74
CA LEU A 106 -5.46 3.71 -14.17
C LEU A 106 -5.85 2.69 -15.24
N LEU A 107 -5.10 1.59 -15.37
CA LEU A 107 -5.49 0.46 -16.24
C LEU A 107 -6.77 -0.26 -15.77
N THR A 108 -7.31 0.11 -14.61
CA THR A 108 -8.51 -0.46 -13.99
C THR A 108 -9.27 0.64 -13.26
N SER A 109 -10.43 0.34 -12.68
CA SER A 109 -11.19 1.29 -11.86
C SER A 109 -10.78 1.22 -10.40
N TRP A 110 -10.97 2.33 -9.66
CA TRP A 110 -10.84 2.33 -8.19
C TRP A 110 -11.74 1.30 -7.51
N ILE A 111 -12.93 1.04 -8.07
CA ILE A 111 -13.85 0.01 -7.56
C ILE A 111 -13.18 -1.36 -7.59
N ASN A 112 -12.53 -1.71 -8.71
CA ASN A 112 -11.82 -2.98 -8.84
C ASN A 112 -10.63 -3.05 -7.86
N VAL A 113 -9.85 -1.97 -7.74
CA VAL A 113 -8.74 -1.88 -6.77
C VAL A 113 -9.23 -2.14 -5.35
N CYS A 114 -10.28 -1.44 -4.93
CA CYS A 114 -10.84 -1.59 -3.58
C CYS A 114 -11.37 -3.02 -3.35
N ASN A 115 -12.10 -3.60 -4.31
CA ASN A 115 -12.58 -4.97 -4.20
C ASN A 115 -11.43 -5.98 -4.07
N SER A 116 -10.38 -5.84 -4.87
CA SER A 116 -9.19 -6.71 -4.77
C SER A 116 -8.48 -6.56 -3.42
N ILE A 117 -8.38 -5.34 -2.87
CA ILE A 117 -7.81 -5.12 -1.52
C ILE A 117 -8.68 -5.79 -0.45
N LEU A 118 -10.00 -5.67 -0.55
CA LEU A 118 -10.93 -6.31 0.38
C LEU A 118 -10.85 -7.84 0.30
N GLU A 119 -10.72 -8.42 -0.90
CA GLU A 119 -10.52 -9.86 -1.10
C GLU A 119 -9.18 -10.34 -0.50
N LEU A 120 -8.10 -9.61 -0.75
CA LEU A 120 -6.78 -9.89 -0.16
C LEU A 120 -6.83 -9.84 1.38
N GLY A 121 -7.57 -8.88 1.94
CA GLY A 121 -7.77 -8.71 3.36
C GLY A 121 -8.66 -9.78 4.00
N GLY A 122 -9.78 -10.12 3.34
CA GLY A 122 -10.77 -11.07 3.82
C GLY A 122 -10.24 -12.50 3.93
N ASN A 123 -9.36 -12.92 3.02
CA ASN A 123 -8.71 -14.23 3.04
C ASN A 123 -7.74 -14.43 4.23
N ASN A 124 -7.35 -13.37 4.93
CA ASN A 124 -6.49 -13.42 6.12
C ASN A 124 -7.27 -13.44 7.44
N ILE A 125 -8.60 -13.34 7.42
CA ILE A 125 -9.46 -13.37 8.63
C ILE A 125 -9.87 -14.82 8.98
N VAL A 126 -9.63 -15.78 8.08
CA VAL A 126 -9.94 -17.21 8.27
C VAL A 126 -8.65 -18.03 8.37
N LYS A 127 -7.81 -17.75 9.36
CA LYS A 127 -6.76 -18.68 9.85
C LYS A 127 -6.52 -18.49 11.34
#